data_AF-A0A329SJ36-F1
#
_entry.id   AF-A0A329SJ36-F1
#
_cell.length_a   1.000
_cell.length_b   1.000
_cell.length_c   1.000
_cell.angle_alpha   90.00
_cell.angle_beta   90.00
_cell.angle_gamma   90.00
#
_symmetry.space_group_name_H-M   'P 1'
#
loop_
_entity.id
_entity.type
_entity.pdbx_description
1 polymer ?
#
loop_
_entity_poly.entity_id
_entity_poly.type
_entity_poly.pdbx_seq_one_letter_code
_entity_poly.pdbx_strand_id
1 'polypeptide(L)'
;MQLTGIVSLALVATAAVLFTTADAHGQMLVPDYRQISAKFRKDSGALSQAGDQELQYAPVENLSGRSQKDFPEAATFNLMNGCRGTVYEEGNNVTTLKPGADFDVKWIIQAPHPGTMKLSIVKPSEDSTGKITYKNYKTILTVDPFAQNGGEDGTTATMPTDVAGCDSAGDCALQFYWHSDIANQTYPTCADIIVSGSGAGTSTTTKVTTAPTAASSETSDAGSSAQTTPSTDESVDGSSAQITPSSNTTPSSNTTPSANTTPTAAPEATTAPSPATTAPSTSTTDASVAGDSDTNKCSRRMRRH
;
A
#
# COMPACT_ATOMS: atom_id res chain seq x y z
N MET A 1 59.16 -45.14 25.60
CA MET A 1 58.96 -44.72 24.19
C MET A 1 57.48 -44.87 23.92
N GLN A 2 56.66 -43.80 23.92
CA GLN A 2 56.32 -42.98 22.73
C GLN A 2 55.75 -43.89 21.61
N LEU A 3 54.51 -43.73 21.11
CA LEU A 3 53.85 -42.51 20.67
C LEU A 3 52.32 -42.61 20.82
N THR A 4 51.71 -41.52 21.27
CA THR A 4 50.30 -41.15 21.08
C THR A 4 50.01 -40.86 19.60
N GLY A 5 48.83 -41.25 19.12
CA GLY A 5 48.36 -40.95 17.76
C GLY A 5 46.85 -40.75 17.74
N ILE A 6 46.41 -39.56 18.12
CA ILE A 6 45.11 -38.98 17.76
C ILE A 6 45.36 -38.15 16.49
N VAL A 7 44.39 -38.10 15.56
CA VAL A 7 44.14 -37.08 14.51
C VAL A 7 43.58 -37.81 13.29
N SER A 8 42.52 -37.43 12.59
CA SER A 8 41.40 -36.51 12.78
C SER A 8 40.45 -36.89 11.65
N LEU A 9 39.22 -37.31 11.97
CA LEU A 9 38.20 -37.54 10.94
C LEU A 9 37.67 -36.16 10.52
N ALA A 10 38.13 -35.65 9.38
CA ALA A 10 37.67 -34.39 8.82
C ALA A 10 36.21 -34.53 8.36
N LEU A 11 35.28 -34.15 9.23
CA LEU A 11 33.87 -33.98 8.88
C LEU A 11 33.74 -32.68 8.09
N VAL A 12 33.78 -32.77 6.75
CA VAL A 12 33.43 -31.63 5.88
C VAL A 12 31.91 -31.49 5.91
N ALA A 13 31.40 -30.71 6.87
CA ALA A 13 30.02 -30.27 6.85
C ALA A 13 29.87 -29.19 5.79
N THR A 14 29.40 -29.58 4.59
CA THR A 14 28.96 -28.64 3.57
C THR A 14 27.68 -27.99 4.09
N ALA A 15 27.81 -26.86 4.78
CA ALA A 15 26.66 -26.01 5.10
C ALA A 15 26.13 -25.46 3.77
N ALA A 16 25.12 -26.12 3.21
CA ALA A 16 24.26 -25.50 2.22
C ALA A 16 23.54 -24.36 2.94
N VAL A 17 24.09 -23.15 2.84
CA VAL A 17 23.38 -21.93 3.17
C VAL A 17 22.23 -21.86 2.16
N LEU A 18 21.08 -22.38 2.55
CA LEU A 18 19.82 -22.01 1.93
C LEU A 18 19.70 -20.51 2.17
N PHE A 19 20.09 -19.72 1.18
CA PHE A 19 19.64 -18.35 1.10
C PHE A 19 18.13 -18.45 0.98
N THR A 20 17.41 -18.38 2.10
CA THR A 20 16.04 -17.92 2.08
C THR A 20 16.16 -16.55 1.46
N THR A 21 15.83 -16.43 0.18
CA THR A 21 15.53 -15.15 -0.42
C THR A 21 14.33 -14.65 0.39
N ALA A 22 14.62 -13.92 1.46
CA ALA A 22 13.63 -13.06 2.07
C ALA A 22 13.34 -12.06 0.95
N ASP A 23 12.34 -12.38 0.13
CA ASP A 23 11.62 -11.33 -0.57
C ASP A 23 11.31 -10.29 0.50
N ALA A 24 11.73 -9.05 0.26
CA ALA A 24 11.32 -8.00 1.14
C ALA A 24 9.88 -7.65 0.88
N HIS A 25 9.24 -7.14 1.92
CA HIS A 25 7.80 -7.16 2.02
C HIS A 25 7.40 -6.02 2.95
N GLY A 26 6.58 -5.10 2.46
CA GLY A 26 5.98 -4.07 3.29
C GLY A 26 4.88 -3.32 2.57
N GLN A 27 3.94 -2.79 3.34
CA GLN A 27 2.78 -2.09 2.81
C GLN A 27 2.19 -1.12 3.83
N MET A 28 1.47 -0.11 3.32
CA MET A 28 0.58 0.71 4.13
C MET A 28 -0.68 -0.08 4.52
N LEU A 29 -1.08 0.03 5.78
CA LEU A 29 -2.29 -0.56 6.36
C LEU A 29 -3.39 0.48 6.58
N VAL A 30 -3.00 1.69 6.98
CA VAL A 30 -3.91 2.82 7.20
C VAL A 30 -3.39 4.05 6.46
N PRO A 31 -4.22 4.78 5.70
CA PRO A 31 -5.61 4.45 5.35
C PRO A 31 -5.75 3.13 4.60
N ASP A 32 -6.96 2.55 4.62
CA ASP A 32 -7.24 1.23 4.02
C ASP A 32 -6.78 1.20 2.56
N TYR A 33 -5.83 0.31 2.28
CA TYR A 33 -5.24 0.17 0.96
C TYR A 33 -6.14 -0.64 0.03
N ARG A 34 -5.95 -0.44 -1.28
CA ARG A 34 -6.63 -1.20 -2.32
C ARG A 34 -6.27 -2.68 -2.22
N GLN A 35 -7.30 -3.52 -2.17
CA GLN A 35 -7.13 -4.97 -2.20
C GLN A 35 -6.86 -5.46 -3.63
N ILE A 36 -6.36 -6.69 -3.74
CA ILE A 36 -6.22 -7.35 -5.04
C ILE A 36 -7.61 -7.75 -5.53
N SER A 37 -8.08 -7.09 -6.58
CA SER A 37 -9.43 -7.28 -7.09
C SER A 37 -9.52 -8.42 -8.11
N ALA A 38 -10.76 -8.83 -8.43
CA ALA A 38 -11.01 -9.74 -9.55
C ALA A 38 -10.55 -9.15 -10.90
N LYS A 39 -10.63 -7.83 -11.07
CA LYS A 39 -10.12 -7.15 -12.27
C LYS A 39 -8.61 -7.22 -12.35
N PHE A 40 -7.89 -6.96 -11.25
CA PHE A 40 -6.44 -7.15 -11.20
C PHE A 40 -6.08 -8.59 -11.61
N ARG A 41 -6.75 -9.58 -11.02
CA ARG A 41 -6.52 -11.00 -11.32
C ARG A 41 -6.74 -11.32 -12.80
N LYS A 42 -7.79 -10.77 -13.40
CA LYS A 42 -8.10 -10.96 -14.82
C LYS A 42 -7.06 -10.31 -15.74
N ASP A 43 -6.59 -9.12 -15.38
CA ASP A 43 -5.81 -8.26 -16.29
C ASP A 43 -4.29 -8.45 -16.13
N SER A 44 -3.82 -9.00 -15.01
CA SER A 44 -2.39 -9.06 -14.64
C SER A 44 -1.60 -10.22 -15.25
N GLY A 45 -2.21 -11.00 -16.15
CA GLY A 45 -1.52 -12.08 -16.88
C GLY A 45 -0.93 -13.13 -15.94
N ALA A 46 0.39 -13.33 -16.00
CA ALA A 46 1.11 -14.32 -15.19
C ALA A 46 0.96 -14.13 -13.67
N LEU A 47 0.64 -12.92 -13.22
CA LEU A 47 0.41 -12.61 -11.80
C LEU A 47 -0.96 -13.08 -11.29
N SER A 48 -1.87 -13.45 -12.18
CA SER A 48 -3.23 -13.90 -11.84
C SER A 48 -3.28 -15.06 -10.85
N GLN A 49 -2.22 -15.88 -10.80
CA GLN A 49 -2.14 -17.08 -9.94
C GLN A 49 -1.29 -16.88 -8.67
N ALA A 50 -0.74 -15.69 -8.44
CA ALA A 50 0.09 -15.38 -7.26
C ALA A 50 -0.74 -15.33 -5.96
N GLY A 51 -0.13 -15.41 -4.78
CA GLY A 51 -0.86 -15.17 -3.53
C GLY A 51 -1.24 -13.69 -3.36
N ASP A 52 -2.36 -13.36 -2.71
CA ASP A 52 -2.70 -11.94 -2.42
C ASP A 52 -1.60 -11.28 -1.59
N GLN A 53 -1.08 -12.00 -0.59
CA GLN A 53 0.03 -11.54 0.25
C GLN A 53 1.26 -11.17 -0.61
N GLU A 54 1.65 -12.05 -1.53
CA GLU A 54 2.76 -11.80 -2.44
C GLU A 54 2.51 -10.57 -3.31
N LEU A 55 1.32 -10.48 -3.91
CA LEU A 55 0.94 -9.33 -4.74
C LEU A 55 0.89 -8.03 -3.95
N GLN A 56 0.58 -8.05 -2.65
CA GLN A 56 0.48 -6.84 -1.84
C GLN A 56 1.82 -6.39 -1.22
N TYR A 57 2.72 -7.32 -0.92
CA TYR A 57 3.95 -7.02 -0.20
C TYR A 57 5.23 -7.03 -1.05
N ALA A 58 5.36 -7.89 -2.07
CA ALA A 58 6.62 -8.09 -2.79
C ALA A 58 7.07 -6.83 -3.54
N PRO A 59 8.36 -6.60 -3.83
CA PRO A 59 8.75 -5.43 -4.61
C PRO A 59 8.21 -5.52 -6.05
N VAL A 60 7.84 -4.38 -6.62
CA VAL A 60 7.29 -4.34 -8.00
C VAL A 60 8.28 -4.84 -9.04
N GLU A 61 9.58 -4.71 -8.78
CA GLU A 61 10.65 -5.21 -9.65
C GLU A 61 10.59 -6.76 -9.76
N ASN A 62 10.39 -7.47 -8.65
CA ASN A 62 10.28 -8.93 -8.66
C ASN A 62 8.98 -9.40 -9.33
N LEU A 63 7.87 -8.69 -9.07
CA LEU A 63 6.59 -8.97 -9.73
C LEU A 63 6.68 -8.73 -11.24
N SER A 64 7.38 -7.66 -11.68
CA SER A 64 7.53 -7.31 -13.10
C SER A 64 8.34 -8.33 -13.89
N GLY A 65 9.19 -9.11 -13.22
CA GLY A 65 9.93 -10.21 -13.84
C GLY A 65 9.06 -11.42 -14.21
N ARG A 66 7.80 -11.46 -13.75
CA ARG A 66 6.90 -12.60 -13.99
C ARG A 66 6.11 -12.39 -15.27
N SER A 67 6.51 -13.10 -16.31
CA SER A 67 5.78 -13.15 -17.57
C SER A 67 5.63 -14.61 -18.02
N GLN A 68 4.50 -14.91 -18.67
CA GLN A 68 4.24 -16.21 -19.26
C GLN A 68 3.56 -16.00 -20.60
N LYS A 69 4.03 -16.70 -21.64
CA LYS A 69 3.51 -16.56 -23.00
C LYS A 69 2.00 -16.86 -23.08
N ASP A 70 1.54 -17.82 -22.28
CA ASP A 70 0.16 -18.30 -22.29
C ASP A 70 -0.77 -17.47 -21.38
N PHE A 71 -0.20 -16.58 -20.56
CA PHE A 71 -0.92 -15.67 -19.67
C PHE A 71 -0.44 -14.22 -19.88
N PRO A 72 -0.72 -13.62 -21.06
CA PRO A 72 -0.34 -12.24 -21.32
C PRO A 72 -1.14 -11.28 -20.43
N GLU A 73 -0.51 -10.17 -20.04
CA GLU A 73 -1.21 -9.05 -19.41
C GLU A 73 -2.21 -8.42 -20.38
N ALA A 74 -3.31 -7.90 -19.85
CA ALA A 74 -4.23 -7.07 -20.62
C ALA A 74 -3.54 -5.80 -21.11
N ALA A 75 -3.94 -5.29 -22.28
CA ALA A 75 -3.33 -4.08 -22.86
C ALA A 75 -3.35 -2.87 -21.92
N THR A 76 -4.40 -2.75 -21.10
CA THR A 76 -4.60 -1.67 -20.12
C THR A 76 -3.89 -1.89 -18.79
N PHE A 77 -3.37 -3.09 -18.52
CA PHE A 77 -2.68 -3.39 -17.27
C PHE A 77 -1.30 -2.72 -17.23
N ASN A 78 -0.90 -2.24 -16.05
CA ASN A 78 0.40 -1.62 -15.83
C ASN A 78 0.81 -1.79 -14.37
N LEU A 79 1.62 -2.82 -14.08
CA LEU A 79 2.17 -3.05 -12.74
C LEU A 79 2.94 -1.83 -12.19
N MET A 80 3.62 -1.10 -13.08
CA MET A 80 4.43 0.07 -12.75
C MET A 80 3.62 1.38 -12.74
N ASN A 81 2.30 1.31 -12.59
CA ASN A 81 1.43 2.49 -12.57
C ASN A 81 1.59 3.39 -11.33
N GLY A 82 2.52 3.10 -10.42
CA GLY A 82 2.69 3.79 -9.14
C GLY A 82 1.79 3.26 -8.01
N CYS A 83 0.80 2.43 -8.31
CA CYS A 83 -0.06 1.76 -7.34
C CYS A 83 -0.03 0.24 -7.50
N ARG A 84 1.12 -0.30 -7.94
CA ARG A 84 1.34 -1.75 -8.07
C ARG A 84 0.32 -2.44 -8.97
N GLY A 85 -0.05 -1.82 -10.08
CA GLY A 85 -1.07 -2.37 -11.00
C GLY A 85 -2.51 -2.29 -10.50
N THR A 86 -2.75 -1.94 -9.23
CA THR A 86 -4.10 -1.68 -8.75
C THR A 86 -4.59 -0.34 -9.29
N VAL A 87 -5.89 -0.27 -9.57
CA VAL A 87 -6.60 0.95 -9.99
C VAL A 87 -7.82 1.15 -9.10
N TYR A 88 -8.37 2.36 -9.10
CA TYR A 88 -9.64 2.58 -8.42
C TYR A 88 -10.74 1.77 -9.13
N GLU A 89 -11.58 1.12 -8.34
CA GLU A 89 -12.77 0.41 -8.78
C GLU A 89 -13.94 0.82 -7.88
N GLU A 90 -15.14 0.84 -8.45
CA GLU A 90 -16.35 1.06 -7.65
C GLU A 90 -16.46 -0.02 -6.57
N GLY A 91 -16.68 0.41 -5.33
CA GLY A 91 -16.69 -0.48 -4.17
C GLY A 91 -15.36 -0.58 -3.43
N ASN A 92 -14.28 0.05 -3.90
CA ASN A 92 -13.07 0.24 -3.09
C ASN A 92 -13.39 1.03 -1.81
N ASN A 93 -12.65 0.74 -0.73
CA ASN A 93 -12.68 1.58 0.47
C ASN A 93 -12.10 2.95 0.15
N VAL A 94 -12.83 4.01 0.53
CA VAL A 94 -12.41 5.40 0.30
C VAL A 94 -12.38 6.13 1.63
N THR A 95 -11.22 6.73 1.95
CA THR A 95 -11.06 7.50 3.18
C THR A 95 -11.32 8.97 2.89
N THR A 96 -12.28 9.57 3.62
CA THR A 96 -12.51 11.02 3.55
C THR A 96 -11.57 11.73 4.51
N LEU A 97 -10.73 12.62 3.97
CA LEU A 97 -9.77 13.42 4.69
C LEU A 97 -10.15 14.90 4.61
N LYS A 98 -9.87 15.65 5.67
CA LYS A 98 -10.20 17.07 5.75
C LYS A 98 -8.94 17.92 5.49
N PRO A 99 -9.01 18.97 4.65
CA PRO A 99 -7.91 19.91 4.47
C PRO A 99 -7.42 20.47 5.81
N GLY A 100 -6.10 20.49 6.01
CA GLY A 100 -5.43 20.97 7.22
C GLY A 100 -5.57 20.07 8.45
N ALA A 101 -6.26 18.93 8.36
CA ALA A 101 -6.39 17.99 9.46
C ALA A 101 -5.30 16.92 9.44
N ASP A 102 -4.92 16.48 10.63
CA ASP A 102 -4.04 15.34 10.83
C ASP A 102 -4.80 14.02 10.61
N PHE A 103 -4.09 13.00 10.13
CA PHE A 103 -4.57 11.65 9.99
C PHE A 103 -3.45 10.62 10.21
N ASP A 104 -3.84 9.44 10.67
CA ASP A 104 -2.91 8.34 10.94
C ASP A 104 -2.48 7.64 9.65
N VAL A 105 -1.22 7.25 9.63
CA VAL A 105 -0.63 6.41 8.60
C VAL A 105 0.04 5.25 9.31
N LYS A 106 -0.38 4.03 9.01
CA LYS A 106 0.18 2.80 9.61
C LYS A 106 0.69 1.88 8.52
N TRP A 107 1.71 1.11 8.82
CA TRP A 107 2.31 0.18 7.87
C TRP A 107 2.86 -1.05 8.59
N ILE A 108 3.22 -2.05 7.80
CA ILE A 108 3.97 -3.22 8.24
C ILE A 108 5.16 -3.45 7.33
N ILE A 109 6.30 -3.79 7.93
CA ILE A 109 7.55 -4.17 7.26
C ILE A 109 7.89 -5.60 7.67
N GLN A 110 7.64 -6.57 6.80
CA GLN A 110 7.96 -7.98 7.09
C GLN A 110 9.46 -8.28 6.89
N ALA A 111 10.11 -7.58 5.96
CA ALA A 111 11.55 -7.69 5.77
C ALA A 111 12.17 -6.29 5.56
N PRO A 112 13.02 -5.82 6.49
CA PRO A 112 13.55 -4.47 6.46
C PRO A 112 14.62 -4.28 5.38
N HIS A 113 14.44 -3.24 4.59
CA HIS A 113 15.43 -2.70 3.66
C HIS A 113 15.54 -1.19 3.87
N PRO A 114 16.64 -0.71 4.49
CA PRO A 114 16.81 0.71 4.73
C PRO A 114 16.66 1.51 3.44
N GLY A 115 15.88 2.58 3.50
CA GLY A 115 15.55 3.39 2.34
C GLY A 115 14.75 4.61 2.73
N THR A 116 13.94 5.10 1.80
CA THR A 116 13.10 6.29 1.99
C THR A 116 11.64 5.92 1.77
N MET A 117 10.75 6.41 2.63
CA MET A 117 9.32 6.38 2.40
C MET A 117 8.81 7.78 2.08
N LYS A 118 8.03 7.89 1.01
CA LYS A 118 7.29 9.09 0.64
C LYS A 118 5.80 8.79 0.69
N LEU A 119 5.06 9.57 1.45
CA LEU A 119 3.60 9.60 1.38
C LEU A 119 3.19 10.73 0.46
N SER A 120 2.40 10.43 -0.56
CA SER A 120 2.01 11.39 -1.57
C SER A 120 0.54 11.29 -1.93
N ILE A 121 -0.08 12.41 -2.26
CA ILE A 121 -1.32 12.44 -3.01
C ILE A 121 -0.97 12.22 -4.48
N VAL A 122 -1.61 11.25 -5.10
CA VAL A 122 -1.46 10.93 -6.52
C VAL A 122 -2.80 11.00 -7.24
N LYS A 123 -2.76 11.35 -8.53
CA LYS A 123 -3.93 11.42 -9.41
C LYS A 123 -3.80 10.43 -10.55
N PRO A 124 -4.88 9.71 -10.92
CA PRO A 124 -4.85 8.85 -12.09
C PRO A 124 -4.70 9.70 -13.36
N SER A 125 -4.00 9.15 -14.33
CA SER A 125 -3.88 9.65 -15.69
C SER A 125 -3.96 8.45 -16.62
N GLU A 126 -4.85 8.51 -17.58
CA GLU A 126 -5.00 7.48 -18.61
C GLU A 126 -4.25 7.89 -19.88
N ASP A 127 -3.55 6.94 -20.51
CA ASP A 127 -2.96 7.14 -21.82
C ASP A 127 -3.91 6.74 -22.96
N SER A 128 -3.49 6.92 -24.22
CA SER A 128 -4.33 6.58 -25.39
C SER A 128 -4.65 5.09 -25.53
N THR A 129 -4.00 4.22 -24.75
CA THR A 129 -4.23 2.78 -24.74
C THR A 129 -5.08 2.32 -23.56
N GLY A 130 -5.53 3.25 -22.71
CA GLY A 130 -6.30 2.94 -21.51
C GLY A 130 -5.46 2.51 -20.32
N LYS A 131 -4.11 2.67 -20.35
CA LYS A 131 -3.28 2.39 -19.18
C LYS A 131 -3.38 3.54 -18.20
N ILE A 132 -3.75 3.21 -16.97
CA ILE A 132 -3.76 4.17 -15.86
C ILE A 132 -2.37 4.24 -15.25
N THR A 133 -1.88 5.45 -15.02
CA THR A 133 -0.70 5.76 -14.20
C THR A 133 -1.06 6.80 -13.16
N TYR A 134 -0.60 6.62 -11.93
CA TYR A 134 -0.81 7.55 -10.84
C TYR A 134 0.36 8.54 -10.78
N LYS A 135 0.07 9.79 -11.13
CA LYS A 135 1.04 10.88 -11.12
C LYS A 135 1.07 11.53 -9.75
N ASN A 136 2.27 11.78 -9.24
CA ASN A 136 2.46 12.58 -8.03
C ASN A 136 1.81 13.95 -8.22
N TYR A 137 0.86 14.28 -7.35
CA TYR A 137 0.28 15.61 -7.25
C TYR A 137 0.99 16.41 -6.16
N LYS A 138 1.19 15.79 -4.98
CA LYS A 138 1.90 16.41 -3.86
C LYS A 138 2.45 15.36 -2.91
N THR A 139 3.74 15.43 -2.59
CA THR A 139 4.34 14.68 -1.48
C THR A 139 4.04 15.42 -0.17
N ILE A 140 3.48 14.71 0.81
CA ILE A 140 3.02 15.30 2.08
C ILE A 140 3.88 14.89 3.28
N LEU A 141 4.58 13.76 3.19
CA LEU A 141 5.52 13.30 4.19
C LEU A 141 6.69 12.57 3.53
N THR A 142 7.88 12.72 4.09
CA THR A 142 9.06 11.91 3.75
C THR A 142 9.68 11.42 5.05
N VAL A 143 9.94 10.13 5.14
CA VAL A 143 10.66 9.49 6.24
C VAL A 143 11.95 8.90 5.70
N ASP A 144 13.07 9.35 6.26
CA ASP A 144 14.42 8.93 5.89
C ASP A 144 15.35 9.08 7.10
N PRO A 145 15.99 8.00 7.58
CA PRO A 145 15.89 6.62 7.09
C PRO A 145 14.55 5.95 7.43
N PHE A 146 14.05 5.13 6.52
CA PHE A 146 12.85 4.30 6.67
C PHE A 146 13.20 2.80 6.64
N ALA A 147 12.32 1.96 7.24
CA ALA A 147 12.43 0.51 7.26
C ALA A 147 13.79 -0.02 7.76
N GLN A 148 14.36 0.64 8.77
CA GLN A 148 15.57 0.16 9.46
C GLN A 148 15.30 -1.13 10.25
N ASN A 149 14.06 -1.35 10.66
CA ASN A 149 13.60 -2.52 11.40
C ASN A 149 12.30 -3.06 10.77
N GLY A 150 12.00 -4.33 11.03
CA GLY A 150 10.71 -4.95 10.68
C GLY A 150 9.64 -4.72 11.75
N GLY A 151 8.41 -5.13 11.46
CA GLY A 151 7.24 -5.03 12.33
C GLY A 151 6.20 -4.03 11.85
N GLU A 152 5.16 -3.85 12.66
CA GLU A 152 4.15 -2.80 12.48
C GLU A 152 4.65 -1.50 13.11
N ASP A 153 4.38 -0.38 12.43
CA ASP A 153 4.68 0.97 12.93
C ASP A 153 3.74 1.99 12.27
N GLY A 154 3.83 3.25 12.68
CA GLY A 154 2.99 4.31 12.15
C GLY A 154 3.49 5.72 12.44
N THR A 155 2.83 6.69 11.83
CA THR A 155 3.06 8.11 12.05
C THR A 155 1.78 8.91 11.79
N THR A 156 1.85 10.21 11.99
CA THR A 156 0.77 11.15 11.68
C THR A 156 1.21 12.03 10.52
N ALA A 157 0.31 12.24 9.55
CA ALA A 157 0.50 13.18 8.45
C ALA A 157 -0.60 14.24 8.48
N THR A 158 -0.29 15.44 8.00
CA THR A 158 -1.26 16.53 7.86
C THR A 158 -1.70 16.65 6.41
N MET A 159 -3.01 16.63 6.15
CA MET A 159 -3.55 16.86 4.81
C MET A 159 -3.35 18.33 4.41
N PRO A 160 -2.76 18.63 3.23
CA PRO A 160 -2.59 20.02 2.79
C PRO A 160 -3.93 20.75 2.63
N THR A 161 -3.92 22.06 2.86
CA THR A 161 -5.13 22.90 2.79
C THR A 161 -5.54 23.27 1.36
N ASP A 162 -4.63 23.08 0.40
CA ASP A 162 -4.71 23.54 -0.99
C ASP A 162 -4.85 22.38 -2.00
N VAL A 163 -5.29 21.19 -1.54
CA VAL A 163 -5.58 20.07 -2.43
C VAL A 163 -6.81 20.41 -3.26
N ALA A 164 -6.68 20.32 -4.59
CA ALA A 164 -7.77 20.58 -5.52
C ALA A 164 -8.11 19.33 -6.35
N GLY A 165 -9.39 19.15 -6.70
CA GLY A 165 -9.88 18.07 -7.58
C GLY A 165 -9.59 16.67 -7.05
N CYS A 166 -9.93 16.44 -5.78
CA CYS A 166 -9.92 15.15 -5.09
C CYS A 166 -11.26 14.96 -4.36
N ASP A 167 -12.37 15.48 -4.91
CA ASP A 167 -13.66 15.59 -4.23
C ASP A 167 -14.58 14.39 -4.46
N SER A 168 -14.22 13.50 -5.40
CA SER A 168 -14.91 12.25 -5.68
C SER A 168 -13.99 11.03 -5.53
N ALA A 169 -14.60 9.89 -5.24
CA ALA A 169 -13.89 8.62 -5.19
C ALA A 169 -13.27 8.32 -6.56
N GLY A 170 -11.99 7.92 -6.56
CA GLY A 170 -11.21 7.68 -7.77
C GLY A 170 -10.45 8.89 -8.30
N ASP A 171 -10.75 10.12 -7.85
CA ASP A 171 -10.01 11.31 -8.27
C ASP A 171 -8.56 11.29 -7.77
N CYS A 172 -8.36 10.80 -6.54
CA CYS A 172 -7.07 10.79 -5.87
C CYS A 172 -6.88 9.52 -5.02
N ALA A 173 -5.61 9.18 -4.84
CA ALA A 173 -5.18 8.18 -3.87
C ALA A 173 -4.02 8.73 -3.02
N LEU A 174 -3.88 8.22 -1.81
CA LEU A 174 -2.62 8.30 -1.07
C LEU A 174 -1.73 7.15 -1.51
N GLN A 175 -0.54 7.49 -1.99
CA GLN A 175 0.53 6.58 -2.32
C GLN A 175 1.54 6.58 -1.18
N PHE A 176 1.66 5.44 -0.51
CA PHE A 176 2.82 5.09 0.30
C PHE A 176 3.86 4.48 -0.64
N TYR A 177 4.98 5.18 -0.83
CA TYR A 177 6.06 4.77 -1.71
C TYR A 177 7.31 4.55 -0.89
N TRP A 178 7.65 3.30 -0.60
CA TRP A 178 8.93 2.95 0.00
C TRP A 178 9.89 2.44 -1.06
N HIS A 179 11.08 3.04 -1.13
CA HIS A 179 12.16 2.59 -2.01
C HIS A 179 13.45 2.42 -1.21
N SER A 180 14.18 1.34 -1.50
CA SER A 180 15.52 1.10 -0.97
C SER A 180 16.52 1.08 -2.12
N ASP A 181 17.47 2.03 -2.11
CA ASP A 181 18.60 2.02 -3.04
C ASP A 181 19.53 0.83 -2.80
N ILE A 182 19.58 0.33 -1.56
CA ILE A 182 20.43 -0.82 -1.17
C ILE A 182 19.91 -2.11 -1.81
N ALA A 183 18.60 -2.32 -1.75
CA ALA A 183 17.97 -3.50 -2.34
C ALA A 183 17.60 -3.30 -3.83
N ASN A 184 17.62 -2.06 -4.32
CA ASN A 184 17.09 -1.66 -5.62
C ASN A 184 15.65 -2.14 -5.83
N GLN A 185 14.79 -1.84 -4.85
CA GLN A 185 13.44 -2.38 -4.75
C GLN A 185 12.44 -1.32 -4.28
N THR A 186 11.22 -1.42 -4.79
CA THR A 186 10.15 -0.46 -4.56
C THR A 186 8.86 -1.14 -4.11
N TYR A 187 8.22 -0.52 -3.12
CA TYR A 187 7.05 -1.02 -2.41
C TYR A 187 5.94 0.05 -2.42
N PRO A 188 5.22 0.22 -3.54
CA PRO A 188 4.10 1.13 -3.59
C PRO A 188 2.82 0.45 -3.05
N THR A 189 2.09 1.20 -2.24
CA THR A 189 0.73 0.86 -1.78
C THR A 189 -0.15 2.09 -1.94
N CYS A 190 -1.38 1.91 -2.44
CA CYS A 190 -2.33 3.01 -2.62
C CYS A 190 -3.61 2.79 -1.83
N ALA A 191 -4.12 3.87 -1.21
CA ALA A 191 -5.43 3.95 -0.59
C ALA A 191 -6.25 5.06 -1.24
N ASP A 192 -7.50 4.80 -1.57
CA ASP A 192 -8.37 5.79 -2.22
C ASP A 192 -8.82 6.85 -1.22
N ILE A 193 -8.80 8.12 -1.64
CA ILE A 193 -9.16 9.24 -0.77
C ILE A 193 -10.10 10.23 -1.43
N ILE A 194 -10.90 10.87 -0.59
CA ILE A 194 -11.60 12.11 -0.90
C ILE A 194 -11.04 13.20 0.02
N VAL A 195 -10.80 14.40 -0.51
CA VAL A 195 -10.45 15.57 0.27
C VAL A 195 -11.62 16.55 0.24
N SER A 196 -12.34 16.63 1.36
CA SER A 196 -13.57 17.42 1.48
C SER A 196 -13.33 18.89 1.12
N GLY A 197 -14.11 19.43 0.19
CA GLY A 197 -14.01 20.83 -0.25
C GLY A 197 -12.93 21.10 -1.29
N SER A 198 -12.19 20.09 -1.77
CA SER A 198 -11.17 20.25 -2.83
C SER A 198 -11.75 20.57 -4.22
N GLY A 199 -13.06 20.40 -4.44
CA GLY A 199 -13.75 20.77 -5.69
C GLY A 199 -13.96 22.28 -5.85
N ALA A 200 -13.80 23.07 -4.78
CA ALA A 200 -13.89 24.52 -4.84
C ALA A 200 -12.58 25.12 -5.37
N GLY A 201 -12.33 24.97 -6.67
CA GLY A 201 -11.31 25.71 -7.38
C GLY A 201 -11.59 27.21 -7.27
N THR A 202 -11.05 27.85 -6.24
CA THR A 202 -11.20 29.30 -6.07
C THR A 202 -10.23 29.94 -7.04
N SER A 203 -10.73 30.25 -8.24
CA SER A 203 -10.22 31.38 -9.01
C SER A 203 -10.51 32.64 -8.19
N THR A 204 -9.67 32.93 -7.20
CA THR A 204 -9.70 34.22 -6.51
C THR A 204 -9.10 35.23 -7.49
N THR A 205 -9.90 35.69 -8.44
CA THR A 205 -9.61 36.96 -9.11
C THR A 205 -9.74 38.03 -8.04
N THR A 206 -8.60 38.44 -7.47
CA THR A 206 -8.50 39.61 -6.61
C THR A 206 -8.99 40.82 -7.39
N LYS A 207 -10.28 41.13 -7.27
CA LYS A 207 -10.84 42.40 -7.71
C LYS A 207 -10.33 43.44 -6.72
N VAL A 208 -9.20 44.05 -7.06
CA VAL A 208 -8.66 45.24 -6.39
C VAL A 208 -9.77 46.30 -6.45
N THR A 209 -10.48 46.46 -5.34
CA THR A 209 -11.41 47.57 -5.14
C THR A 209 -10.59 48.65 -4.46
N THR A 210 -10.25 49.68 -5.22
CA THR A 210 -9.67 50.94 -4.74
C THR A 210 -10.60 51.54 -3.68
N ALA A 211 -10.09 51.69 -2.46
CA ALA A 211 -10.77 52.40 -1.39
C ALA A 211 -10.60 53.93 -1.57
N PRO A 212 -11.63 54.75 -1.34
CA PRO A 212 -11.44 56.16 -1.07
C PRO A 212 -11.31 56.40 0.44
N THR A 213 -10.29 57.18 0.78
CA THR A 213 -10.04 57.84 2.06
C THR A 213 -11.21 58.75 2.46
N ALA A 214 -11.69 58.66 3.70
CA ALA A 214 -12.32 59.77 4.41
C ALA A 214 -12.28 59.56 5.94
N ALA A 215 -12.10 60.67 6.64
CA ALA A 215 -11.67 60.81 8.02
C ALA A 215 -12.81 60.78 9.06
N SER A 216 -12.38 60.68 10.33
CA SER A 216 -13.07 60.73 11.63
C SER A 216 -14.34 61.58 11.75
N SER A 217 -15.23 61.18 12.67
CA SER A 217 -15.54 61.93 13.91
C SER A 217 -16.45 61.11 14.85
N GLU A 218 -16.16 61.20 16.14
CA GLU A 218 -16.93 60.71 17.29
C GLU A 218 -18.21 61.54 17.51
N THR A 219 -19.27 60.95 18.06
CA THR A 219 -19.90 61.38 19.34
C THR A 219 -21.12 60.52 19.72
N SER A 220 -21.22 60.36 21.04
CA SER A 220 -22.26 59.81 21.92
C SER A 220 -23.66 60.40 21.78
N ASP A 221 -24.71 59.61 22.03
CA ASP A 221 -25.67 59.89 23.12
C ASP A 221 -26.58 58.69 23.46
N ALA A 222 -27.12 58.75 24.67
CA ALA A 222 -27.77 57.72 25.46
C ALA A 222 -29.31 57.65 25.33
N GLY A 223 -29.85 56.52 25.77
CA GLY A 223 -31.08 56.45 26.58
C GLY A 223 -32.41 56.33 25.83
N SER A 224 -33.13 55.22 26.05
CA SER A 224 -34.35 55.23 26.87
C SER A 224 -35.00 53.85 26.95
N SER A 225 -35.38 53.48 28.18
CA SER A 225 -36.10 52.29 28.60
C SER A 225 -37.57 52.30 28.17
N ALA A 226 -38.18 51.12 28.00
CA ALA A 226 -39.45 50.74 28.64
C ALA A 226 -39.85 49.28 28.39
N GLN A 227 -39.77 48.52 29.48
CA GLN A 227 -40.57 47.38 29.95
C GLN A 227 -42.01 47.26 29.41
N THR A 228 -42.47 46.03 29.10
CA THR A 228 -43.65 45.33 29.69
C THR A 228 -43.96 43.99 28.98
N THR A 229 -43.95 42.90 29.76
CA THR A 229 -44.81 41.69 29.65
C THR A 229 -46.10 41.94 30.48
N PRO A 230 -47.12 41.06 30.61
CA PRO A 230 -47.36 39.69 30.10
C PRO A 230 -48.82 39.42 29.57
N SER A 231 -49.10 38.19 29.10
CA SER A 231 -50.29 37.32 29.41
C SER A 231 -50.60 36.36 28.25
N THR A 232 -50.55 35.03 28.38
CA THR A 232 -51.51 34.00 28.91
C THR A 232 -52.69 33.64 28.00
N ASP A 233 -52.90 32.32 27.83
CA ASP A 233 -54.11 31.55 27.47
C ASP A 233 -54.69 31.64 26.04
N GLU A 234 -55.31 30.62 25.43
CA GLU A 234 -55.45 29.16 25.65
C GLU A 234 -56.07 28.57 24.36
N SER A 235 -55.81 27.29 24.10
CA SER A 235 -56.71 26.21 23.63
C SER A 235 -57.80 26.42 22.56
N VAL A 236 -57.76 25.59 21.50
CA VAL A 236 -58.79 24.59 21.01
C VAL A 236 -58.30 24.03 19.65
N ASP A 237 -58.52 22.80 19.17
CA ASP A 237 -59.19 21.55 19.58
C ASP A 237 -58.80 20.52 18.48
N GLY A 238 -58.36 19.30 18.82
CA GLY A 238 -59.10 18.06 18.53
C GLY A 238 -58.60 17.33 17.26
N SER A 239 -58.48 16.01 17.12
CA SER A 239 -58.91 14.89 17.96
C SER A 239 -58.23 13.58 17.50
N SER A 240 -57.81 12.79 18.51
CA SER A 240 -57.88 11.33 18.66
C SER A 240 -57.44 10.34 17.56
N ALA A 241 -56.48 9.48 17.91
CA ALA A 241 -56.81 8.11 18.35
C ALA A 241 -55.67 7.51 19.21
N GLN A 242 -56.06 7.09 20.41
CA GLN A 242 -55.29 6.46 21.46
C GLN A 242 -55.49 4.94 21.40
N ILE A 243 -54.41 4.15 21.49
CA ILE A 243 -54.41 2.89 22.27
C ILE A 243 -53.04 2.75 22.94
N THR A 244 -53.05 2.75 24.27
CA THR A 244 -51.97 2.36 25.21
C THR A 244 -52.48 1.16 26.02
N PRO A 245 -51.74 0.59 26.99
CA PRO A 245 -50.29 0.43 27.16
C PRO A 245 -49.91 -1.04 27.48
N SER A 246 -48.61 -1.36 27.53
CA SER A 246 -48.15 -2.21 28.64
C SER A 246 -46.66 -2.02 28.92
N SER A 247 -46.40 -1.61 30.15
CA SER A 247 -45.11 -1.45 30.81
C SER A 247 -44.39 -2.79 30.99
N ASN A 248 -43.06 -2.83 30.87
CA ASN A 248 -42.27 -3.41 31.96
C ASN A 248 -40.80 -2.95 31.95
N THR A 249 -40.28 -2.91 33.15
CA THR A 249 -39.05 -2.28 33.63
C THR A 249 -37.80 -3.18 33.54
N THR A 250 -36.66 -2.49 33.43
CA THR A 250 -35.33 -2.76 34.03
C THR A 250 -34.33 -3.77 33.42
N PRO A 251 -33.01 -3.51 33.59
CA PRO A 251 -31.92 -4.07 32.80
C PRO A 251 -31.26 -5.28 33.49
N SER A 252 -30.54 -6.10 32.73
CA SER A 252 -29.66 -7.12 33.30
C SER A 252 -28.30 -7.16 32.62
N SER A 253 -27.29 -7.07 33.46
CA SER A 253 -25.86 -7.18 33.24
C SER A 253 -25.38 -8.62 33.17
N ASN A 254 -24.19 -8.80 32.57
CA ASN A 254 -23.18 -9.85 32.73
C ASN A 254 -23.59 -11.33 32.68
N THR A 255 -22.95 -12.10 31.78
CA THR A 255 -21.88 -13.05 32.17
C THR A 255 -21.31 -13.82 30.97
N THR A 256 -19.98 -13.80 30.89
CA THR A 256 -19.11 -14.69 30.11
C THR A 256 -19.20 -16.13 30.63
N PRO A 257 -19.05 -17.15 29.76
CA PRO A 257 -18.48 -18.42 30.15
C PRO A 257 -17.15 -18.65 29.44
N SER A 258 -16.10 -18.74 30.25
CA SER A 258 -14.82 -19.38 29.93
C SER A 258 -15.01 -20.89 30.02
N ALA A 259 -14.62 -21.63 28.99
CA ALA A 259 -14.46 -23.08 29.05
C ALA A 259 -13.13 -23.48 28.42
N ASN A 260 -12.26 -23.95 29.32
CA ASN A 260 -10.94 -24.50 29.11
C ASN A 260 -11.07 -26.01 28.84
N THR A 261 -10.61 -26.52 27.69
CA THR A 261 -10.30 -27.96 27.50
C THR A 261 -9.13 -28.14 26.52
N THR A 262 -7.98 -28.45 27.10
CA THR A 262 -6.97 -29.48 26.77
C THR A 262 -6.48 -29.65 25.32
N PRO A 263 -5.14 -29.63 25.08
CA PRO A 263 -4.54 -29.81 23.76
C PRO A 263 -4.54 -31.29 23.33
N THR A 264 -5.04 -31.54 22.12
CA THR A 264 -4.94 -32.84 21.46
C THR A 264 -3.58 -32.99 20.77
N ALA A 265 -3.00 -34.17 20.95
CA ALA A 265 -1.66 -34.56 20.54
C ALA A 265 -1.38 -34.44 19.03
N ALA A 266 -0.12 -34.12 18.73
CA ALA A 266 0.48 -34.13 17.41
C ALA A 266 0.50 -35.55 16.79
N PRO A 267 0.24 -35.71 15.49
CA PRO A 267 0.53 -36.96 14.80
C PRO A 267 2.02 -37.09 14.48
N GLU A 268 2.52 -38.31 14.66
CA GLU A 268 3.89 -38.77 14.45
C GLU A 268 4.46 -38.47 13.06
N ALA A 269 5.76 -38.19 13.03
CA ALA A 269 6.58 -38.09 11.84
C ALA A 269 6.56 -39.42 11.06
N THR A 270 6.07 -39.37 9.83
CA THR A 270 6.16 -40.49 8.90
C THR A 270 7.56 -40.56 8.29
N THR A 271 8.09 -41.77 8.30
CA THR A 271 9.40 -42.24 7.85
C THR A 271 9.73 -41.85 6.40
N ALA A 272 10.95 -41.32 6.22
CA ALA A 272 11.58 -41.12 4.91
C ALA A 272 11.99 -42.46 4.27
N PRO A 273 11.82 -42.65 2.95
CA PRO A 273 12.42 -43.76 2.24
C PRO A 273 13.91 -43.53 1.94
N SER A 274 14.68 -44.60 2.11
CA SER A 274 16.12 -44.73 1.84
C SER A 274 16.49 -44.48 0.35
N PRO A 275 17.73 -44.06 0.04
CA PRO A 275 18.14 -43.72 -1.32
C PRO A 275 18.42 -44.97 -2.17
N ALA A 276 17.89 -44.96 -3.39
CA ALA A 276 18.17 -45.98 -4.40
C ALA A 276 19.56 -45.80 -5.02
N THR A 277 20.13 -46.97 -5.28
CA THR A 277 21.49 -47.31 -5.69
C THR A 277 21.96 -46.70 -7.01
N THR A 278 23.24 -46.33 -7.01
CA THR A 278 24.12 -45.98 -8.12
C THR A 278 24.09 -47.01 -9.26
N ALA A 279 23.97 -46.54 -10.51
CA ALA A 279 24.35 -47.29 -11.71
C ALA A 279 25.53 -46.58 -12.40
N PRO A 280 26.55 -47.32 -12.89
CA PRO A 280 27.75 -46.74 -13.47
C PRO A 280 27.56 -46.47 -14.97
N SER A 281 27.84 -45.24 -15.39
CA SER A 281 28.01 -44.92 -16.82
C SER A 281 29.49 -45.03 -17.18
N THR A 282 29.75 -46.02 -18.01
CA THR A 282 31.01 -46.38 -18.67
C THR A 282 31.65 -45.23 -19.42
N SER A 283 32.94 -45.06 -19.19
CA SER A 283 33.89 -44.31 -20.00
C SER A 283 34.14 -45.02 -21.33
N THR A 284 33.82 -44.35 -22.44
CA THR A 284 34.39 -44.64 -23.77
C THR A 284 35.32 -43.50 -24.16
N THR A 285 36.61 -43.75 -23.96
CA THR A 285 37.69 -43.14 -24.73
C THR A 285 37.61 -43.62 -26.18
N ASP A 286 37.61 -42.70 -27.12
CA ASP A 286 38.32 -42.92 -28.38
C ASP A 286 38.89 -41.60 -28.91
N ALA A 287 40.09 -41.70 -29.47
CA ALA A 287 40.98 -40.61 -29.79
C ALA A 287 41.05 -40.34 -31.30
N SER A 288 41.58 -39.14 -31.62
CA SER A 288 42.14 -38.69 -32.91
C SER A 288 41.10 -38.35 -34.01
N VAL A 289 41.22 -37.28 -34.79
CA VAL A 289 42.38 -36.78 -35.56
C VAL A 289 42.28 -35.25 -35.80
N ALA A 290 43.45 -34.65 -36.01
CA ALA A 290 43.82 -33.27 -36.32
C ALA A 290 43.03 -32.49 -37.39
N GLY A 291 43.15 -31.16 -37.35
CA GLY A 291 42.76 -30.26 -38.46
C GLY A 291 42.83 -28.77 -38.13
N ASP A 292 43.99 -28.19 -38.43
CA ASP A 292 44.43 -26.80 -38.58
C ASP A 292 43.47 -25.58 -38.56
N SER A 293 43.98 -24.55 -37.87
CA SER A 293 44.12 -23.11 -38.16
C SER A 293 43.06 -22.27 -38.92
N ASP A 294 42.79 -21.14 -38.26
CA ASP A 294 42.88 -19.75 -38.77
C ASP A 294 41.62 -18.89 -39.01
N THR A 295 41.69 -17.72 -38.36
CA THR A 295 41.19 -16.39 -38.74
C THR A 295 39.68 -16.12 -38.74
N ASN A 296 39.24 -15.27 -37.79
CA ASN A 296 38.70 -13.95 -38.15
C ASN A 296 38.51 -13.03 -36.92
N LYS A 297 39.40 -12.03 -36.80
CA LYS A 297 39.20 -10.81 -36.02
C LYS A 297 38.54 -9.76 -36.92
N CYS A 298 37.28 -9.39 -36.65
CA CYS A 298 36.68 -8.20 -37.27
C CYS A 298 36.89 -6.97 -36.38
N SER A 299 37.79 -6.10 -36.81
CA SER A 299 37.97 -4.75 -36.28
C SER A 299 36.90 -3.81 -36.84
N ARG A 300 36.17 -3.12 -35.96
CA ARG A 300 35.27 -1.99 -36.30
C ARG A 300 36.10 -0.81 -36.79
N ARG A 301 35.73 -0.23 -37.95
CA ARG A 301 36.20 1.07 -38.42
C ARG A 301 35.01 2.03 -38.47
N MET A 302 35.06 3.09 -37.65
CA MET A 302 34.18 4.24 -37.77
C MET A 302 34.48 5.03 -39.04
N ARG A 303 33.44 5.61 -39.66
CA ARG A 303 33.61 6.71 -40.63
C ARG A 303 32.54 7.77 -40.37
N ARG A 304 33.02 8.97 -40.03
CA ARG A 304 32.33 10.25 -40.23
C ARG A 304 32.37 10.60 -41.72
N HIS A 305 31.26 11.07 -42.25
CA HIS A 305 31.13 12.35 -42.97
C HIS A 305 29.69 12.81 -42.81
#